data_AF-A0A1V6RML8-F1
#
_entry.id   AF-A0A1V6RML8-F1
#
_cell.length_a   1.000
_cell.length_b   1.000
_cell.length_c   1.000
_cell.angle_alpha   90.00
_cell.angle_beta   90.00
_cell.angle_gamma   90.00
#
_symmetry.space_group_name_H-M   'P 1'
#
loop_
_entity.id
_entity.type
_entity.pdbx_description
1 polymer ?
#
loop_
_entity_poly.entity_id
_entity_poly.type
_entity_poly.pdbx_seq_one_letter_code
_entity_poly.pdbx_strand_id
1 'polypeptide(L)'
;MCHQKPLVPAMGNLSMFPPEIIFNILDEILGSSPRLTHENFHAINQLMKTNKTLERYIKLGWMCSNASNSFKQRVDSVQWYPNITNAHRSLTLKGVDHNCIIPIEGPRDLGPDLITGIIFDDCTDCFEWFSEVLPPTHMSCCNEGGWSFISLALHAKSEKLLDRFFISGFPYESEKFIIGSSNAMGTGPSILGLSASSRDHQSFAKLFRKLKQILNGHGFQMTLRDKLTGNERAAIRSVAPQYLQKMLYEAGLAAMHPTLRYSPYYSGKRTLMY
;
A
#
# COMPACT_ATOMS: atom_id res chain seq x y z
N MET A 1 -57.74 20.98 -16.99
CA MET A 1 -57.13 20.02 -16.04
C MET A 1 -55.80 19.60 -16.63
N CYS A 2 -54.68 20.08 -16.08
CA CYS A 2 -53.35 19.66 -16.53
C CYS A 2 -53.08 18.26 -15.99
N HIS A 3 -52.97 17.27 -16.88
CA HIS A 3 -52.49 15.95 -16.51
C HIS A 3 -51.01 16.06 -16.11
N GLN A 4 -50.73 15.98 -14.81
CA GLN A 4 -49.39 15.68 -14.34
C GLN A 4 -49.05 14.28 -14.86
N LYS A 5 -48.10 14.19 -15.80
CA LYS A 5 -47.47 12.92 -16.14
C LYS A 5 -46.91 12.31 -14.86
N PRO A 6 -47.13 11.01 -14.59
CA PRO A 6 -46.43 10.34 -13.50
C PRO A 6 -44.94 10.55 -13.75
N LEU A 7 -44.24 11.14 -12.78
CA LEU A 7 -42.79 11.10 -12.73
C LEU A 7 -42.42 9.62 -12.54
N VAL A 8 -42.26 8.91 -13.65
CA VAL A 8 -41.61 7.60 -13.64
C VAL A 8 -40.18 7.87 -13.16
N PRO A 9 -39.77 7.34 -12.00
CA PRO A 9 -38.40 7.52 -11.54
C PRO A 9 -37.49 6.97 -12.63
N ALA A 10 -36.51 7.76 -13.06
CA ALA A 10 -35.40 7.19 -13.81
C ALA A 10 -34.81 6.07 -12.94
N MET A 11 -34.88 4.83 -13.41
CA MET A 11 -34.26 3.69 -12.72
C MET A 11 -32.84 4.09 -12.31
N GLY A 12 -32.55 4.05 -11.01
CA GLY A 12 -31.24 4.40 -10.46
C GLY A 12 -31.15 5.72 -9.67
N ASN A 13 -32.23 6.53 -9.56
CA ASN A 13 -32.16 7.74 -8.73
C ASN A 13 -32.52 7.48 -7.26
N LEU A 14 -31.55 6.97 -6.49
CA LEU A 14 -31.71 6.71 -5.04
C LEU A 14 -32.09 7.96 -4.23
N SER A 15 -31.88 9.18 -4.75
CA SER A 15 -32.23 10.42 -4.05
C SER A 15 -33.73 10.71 -3.98
N MET A 16 -34.57 9.89 -4.64
CA MET A 16 -36.03 10.02 -4.57
C MET A 16 -36.64 9.25 -3.39
N PHE A 17 -35.87 8.37 -2.76
CA PHE A 17 -36.32 7.65 -1.58
C PHE A 17 -36.24 8.54 -0.33
N PRO A 18 -37.15 8.33 0.64
CA PRO A 18 -37.02 8.93 1.97
C PRO A 18 -35.66 8.61 2.61
N PRO A 19 -35.06 9.54 3.38
CA PRO A 19 -33.79 9.32 4.06
C PRO A 19 -33.72 8.04 4.88
N GLU A 20 -34.84 7.63 5.49
CA GLU A 20 -34.94 6.41 6.30
C GLU A 20 -34.69 5.14 5.48
N ILE A 21 -35.21 5.10 4.25
CA ILE A 21 -34.97 3.96 3.34
C ILE A 21 -33.50 3.94 2.91
N ILE A 22 -32.93 5.12 2.62
CA ILE A 22 -31.51 5.25 2.25
C ILE A 22 -30.63 4.78 3.42
N PHE A 23 -30.93 5.17 4.65
CA PHE A 23 -30.17 4.75 5.83
C PHE A 23 -30.26 3.25 6.06
N ASN A 24 -31.43 2.63 5.90
CA ASN A 24 -31.55 1.17 5.99
C ASN A 24 -30.70 0.44 4.94
N ILE A 25 -30.64 0.96 3.70
CA ILE A 25 -29.78 0.38 2.65
C ILE A 25 -28.30 0.51 3.04
N LEU A 26 -27.89 1.67 3.54
CA LEU A 26 -26.51 1.91 3.94
C LEU A 26 -26.10 1.08 5.16
N ASP A 27 -27.01 0.93 6.14
CA ASP A 27 -26.83 0.09 7.31
C ASP A 27 -26.73 -1.39 6.91
N GLU A 28 -27.51 -1.86 5.92
CA GLU A 28 -27.41 -3.23 5.39
C GLU A 28 -26.06 -3.47 4.69
N ILE A 29 -25.60 -2.51 3.87
CA ILE A 29 -24.28 -2.56 3.23
C ILE A 29 -23.19 -2.73 4.30
N LEU A 30 -23.27 -2.00 5.41
CA LEU A 30 -22.32 -2.14 6.52
C LEU A 30 -22.52 -3.42 7.35
N GLY A 31 -23.77 -3.78 7.64
CA GLY A 31 -24.16 -4.89 8.51
C GLY A 31 -23.83 -6.27 7.94
N SER A 32 -23.67 -6.36 6.61
CA SER A 32 -23.36 -7.58 5.87
C SER A 32 -22.04 -8.27 6.27
N SER A 33 -21.13 -7.56 6.93
CA SER A 33 -19.84 -8.09 7.36
C SER A 33 -19.52 -7.69 8.80
N PRO A 34 -18.86 -8.56 9.60
CA PRO A 34 -18.34 -8.19 10.91
C PRO A 34 -17.27 -7.09 10.83
N ARG A 35 -16.74 -6.84 9.63
CA ARG A 35 -15.66 -5.90 9.35
C ARG A 35 -16.05 -4.93 8.25
N LEU A 36 -15.61 -3.68 8.34
CA LEU A 36 -15.69 -2.77 7.21
C LEU A 36 -14.68 -3.20 6.13
N THR A 37 -15.18 -3.69 4.99
CA THR A 37 -14.36 -4.11 3.84
C THR A 37 -14.26 -2.99 2.81
N HIS A 38 -13.33 -3.13 1.86
CA HIS A 38 -13.22 -2.19 0.76
C HIS A 38 -14.47 -2.18 -0.11
N GLU A 39 -15.11 -3.31 -0.40
CA GLU A 39 -16.32 -3.36 -1.24
C GLU A 39 -17.45 -2.53 -0.65
N ASN A 40 -17.68 -2.66 0.66
CA ASN A 40 -18.71 -1.91 1.38
C ASN A 40 -18.39 -0.41 1.39
N PHE A 41 -17.14 -0.06 1.69
CA PHE A 41 -16.68 1.33 1.68
C PHE A 41 -16.73 1.96 0.28
N HIS A 42 -16.34 1.19 -0.74
CA HIS A 42 -16.36 1.61 -2.14
C HIS A 42 -17.78 1.82 -2.64
N ALA A 43 -18.70 0.91 -2.33
CA ALA A 43 -20.11 1.06 -2.70
C ALA A 43 -20.70 2.36 -2.14
N ILE A 44 -20.42 2.69 -0.88
CA ILE A 44 -20.87 3.94 -0.27
C ILE A 44 -20.22 5.16 -0.95
N ASN A 45 -18.92 5.08 -1.28
CA ASN A 45 -18.23 6.14 -2.01
C ASN A 45 -18.87 6.39 -3.38
N GLN A 46 -19.16 5.32 -4.13
CA GLN A 46 -19.84 5.42 -5.43
C GLN A 46 -21.23 6.01 -5.29
N LEU A 47 -22.01 5.58 -4.29
CA LEU A 47 -23.33 6.13 -4.01
C LEU A 47 -23.29 7.65 -3.78
N MET A 48 -22.36 8.14 -2.97
CA MET A 48 -22.17 9.58 -2.77
C MET A 48 -21.83 10.32 -4.08
N LYS A 49 -21.04 9.70 -4.97
CA LYS A 49 -20.66 10.30 -6.26
C LYS A 49 -21.81 10.38 -7.27
N THR A 50 -22.86 9.56 -7.13
CA THR A 50 -23.99 9.56 -8.08
C THR A 50 -24.86 10.82 -8.01
N ASN A 51 -24.99 11.45 -6.82
CA ASN A 51 -25.93 12.55 -6.63
C ASN A 51 -25.52 13.43 -5.43
N LYS A 52 -25.40 14.76 -5.65
CA LYS A 52 -25.05 15.75 -4.60
C LYS A 52 -26.02 15.77 -3.42
N THR A 53 -27.29 15.47 -3.66
CA THR A 53 -28.30 15.37 -2.61
C THR A 53 -28.02 14.14 -1.73
N LEU A 54 -27.69 13.00 -2.33
CA LEU A 54 -27.27 11.79 -1.59
C LEU A 54 -25.97 12.03 -0.84
N GLU A 55 -24.98 12.67 -1.48
CA GLU A 55 -23.72 13.04 -0.83
C GLU A 55 -23.97 13.83 0.46
N ARG A 56 -24.83 14.87 0.41
CA ARG A 56 -25.18 15.66 1.59
C ARG A 56 -25.91 14.84 2.66
N TYR A 57 -26.88 14.00 2.27
CA TYR A 57 -27.59 13.16 3.22
C TYR A 57 -26.67 12.15 3.91
N ILE A 58 -25.76 11.54 3.16
CA ILE A 58 -24.79 10.58 3.69
C ILE A 58 -23.79 11.30 4.61
N LYS A 59 -23.15 12.38 4.15
CA LYS A 59 -22.13 13.10 4.92
C LYS A 59 -22.68 13.79 6.17
N LEU A 60 -23.83 14.45 6.08
CA LEU A 60 -24.39 15.27 7.18
C LEU A 60 -25.39 14.50 8.05
N GLY A 61 -26.10 13.53 7.49
CA GLY A 61 -27.10 12.75 8.22
C GLY A 61 -26.52 11.45 8.76
N TRP A 62 -26.15 10.54 7.87
CA TRP A 62 -25.79 9.18 8.24
C TRP A 62 -24.42 9.08 8.91
N MET A 63 -23.40 9.74 8.35
CA MET A 63 -22.03 9.74 8.91
C MET A 63 -21.94 10.52 10.24
N CYS A 64 -22.78 11.53 10.45
CA CYS A 64 -22.83 12.25 11.72
C CYS A 64 -23.75 11.58 12.76
N SER A 65 -24.39 10.46 12.40
CA SER A 65 -25.26 9.72 13.31
C SER A 65 -24.46 9.03 14.42
N ASN A 66 -24.96 9.14 15.65
CA ASN A 66 -24.43 8.48 16.83
C ASN A 66 -25.04 7.07 17.05
N ALA A 67 -25.72 6.51 16.05
CA ALA A 67 -26.25 5.15 16.13
C ALA A 67 -25.12 4.12 16.34
N SER A 68 -25.39 3.06 17.12
CA SER A 68 -24.40 2.08 17.61
C SER A 68 -23.81 1.13 16.56
N ASN A 69 -23.98 1.43 15.26
CA ASN A 69 -23.42 0.71 14.13
C ASN A 69 -23.19 1.66 12.94
N SER A 70 -23.10 2.97 13.19
CA SER A 70 -22.96 3.95 12.11
C SER A 70 -21.64 3.78 11.36
N PHE A 71 -21.63 4.24 10.11
CA PHE A 71 -20.42 4.30 9.29
C PHE A 71 -19.24 4.92 10.00
N LYS A 72 -19.49 6.03 10.72
CA LYS A 72 -18.46 6.73 11.48
C LYS A 72 -17.85 5.83 12.54
N GLN A 73 -18.65 5.10 13.32
CA GLN A 73 -18.10 4.17 14.30
C GLN A 73 -17.25 3.08 13.64
N ARG A 74 -17.70 2.54 12.50
CA ARG A 74 -16.93 1.51 11.78
C ARG A 74 -15.63 2.05 11.19
N VAL A 75 -15.63 3.24 10.59
CA VAL A 75 -14.42 3.91 10.09
C VAL A 75 -13.48 4.27 11.24
N ASP A 76 -14.00 4.83 12.34
CA ASP A 76 -13.23 5.18 13.54
C ASP A 76 -12.63 3.92 14.21
N SER A 77 -13.26 2.74 14.03
CA SER A 77 -12.74 1.46 14.50
C SER A 77 -11.64 0.86 13.61
N VAL A 78 -11.40 1.41 12.41
CA VAL A 78 -10.34 0.93 11.52
C VAL A 78 -9.00 1.21 12.17
N GLN A 79 -8.31 0.13 12.52
CA GLN A 79 -7.06 0.22 13.23
C GLN A 79 -5.88 0.39 12.26
N TRP A 80 -5.05 1.39 12.54
CA TRP A 80 -3.80 1.64 11.84
C TRP A 80 -2.81 2.35 12.78
N TYR A 81 -1.56 2.48 12.33
CA TYR A 81 -0.51 3.11 13.12
C TYR A 81 0.30 4.09 12.27
N PRO A 82 0.73 5.24 12.83
CA PRO A 82 1.41 6.27 12.06
C PRO A 82 2.81 5.88 11.58
N ASN A 83 3.45 4.91 12.25
CA ASN A 83 4.76 4.39 11.87
C ASN A 83 5.01 3.01 12.50
N ILE A 84 6.11 2.39 12.05
CA ILE A 84 6.53 1.06 12.49
C ILE A 84 6.77 0.95 14.00
N THR A 85 7.28 2.01 14.65
CA THR A 85 7.54 2.02 16.10
C THR A 85 6.25 1.96 16.91
N ASN A 86 5.25 2.74 16.49
CA ASN A 86 3.93 2.73 17.12
C ASN A 86 3.21 1.40 16.85
N ALA A 87 3.29 0.88 15.63
CA ALA A 87 2.74 -0.43 15.29
C ALA A 87 3.35 -1.54 16.16
N HIS A 88 4.68 -1.60 16.26
CA HIS A 88 5.38 -2.59 17.09
C HIS A 88 4.92 -2.49 18.54
N ARG A 89 4.96 -1.30 19.13
CA ARG A 89 4.52 -1.08 20.52
C ARG A 89 3.09 -1.56 20.75
N SER A 90 2.16 -1.19 19.87
CA SER A 90 0.75 -1.58 20.00
C SER A 90 0.54 -3.08 19.84
N LEU A 91 1.22 -3.73 18.89
CA LEU A 91 1.12 -5.17 18.67
C LEU A 91 1.73 -5.96 19.84
N THR A 92 2.87 -5.53 20.37
CA THR A 92 3.47 -6.13 21.57
C THR A 92 2.53 -6.01 22.78
N LEU A 93 1.90 -4.84 22.99
CA LEU A 93 0.94 -4.64 24.09
C LEU A 93 -0.32 -5.50 23.96
N LYS A 94 -0.71 -5.85 22.72
CA LYS A 94 -1.80 -6.80 22.45
C LYS A 94 -1.40 -8.27 22.64
N GLY A 95 -0.14 -8.54 22.98
CA GLY A 95 0.37 -9.90 23.16
C GLY A 95 0.58 -10.66 21.86
N VAL A 96 0.75 -9.97 20.72
CA VAL A 96 1.13 -10.61 19.47
C VAL A 96 2.55 -11.19 19.63
N ASP A 97 2.69 -12.50 19.46
CA ASP A 97 3.98 -13.17 19.52
C ASP A 97 4.91 -12.61 18.43
N HIS A 98 6.17 -12.32 18.79
CA HIS A 98 7.19 -11.83 17.87
C HIS A 98 7.54 -12.85 16.79
N ASN A 99 7.29 -14.14 17.04
CA ASN A 99 7.45 -15.20 16.05
C ASN A 99 6.21 -15.40 15.18
N CYS A 100 5.09 -14.74 15.50
CA CYS A 100 3.88 -14.82 14.69
C CYS A 100 4.08 -14.04 13.40
N ILE A 101 3.88 -14.73 12.27
CA ILE A 101 3.89 -14.12 10.94
C ILE A 101 2.43 -13.83 10.59
N ILE A 102 2.03 -12.56 10.72
CA ILE A 102 0.74 -12.09 10.21
C ILE A 102 0.85 -12.02 8.69
N PRO A 103 0.05 -12.78 7.92
CA PRO A 103 0.08 -12.71 6.46
C PRO A 103 -0.16 -11.28 5.97
N ILE A 104 0.48 -10.90 4.87
CA ILE A 104 0.33 -9.55 4.29
C ILE A 104 -1.09 -9.31 3.77
N GLU A 105 -1.77 -10.39 3.36
CA GLU A 105 -3.16 -10.41 2.93
C GLU A 105 -4.16 -10.39 4.12
N GLY A 106 -3.66 -10.44 5.36
CA GLY A 106 -4.47 -10.51 6.57
C GLY A 106 -4.81 -11.95 7.01
N PRO A 107 -5.54 -12.10 8.12
CA PRO A 107 -5.97 -13.40 8.62
C PRO A 107 -6.89 -14.12 7.62
N ARG A 108 -6.67 -15.42 7.39
CA ARG A 108 -7.44 -16.20 6.39
C ARG A 108 -8.95 -16.16 6.61
N ASP A 109 -9.39 -16.13 7.86
CA ASP A 109 -10.82 -16.19 8.22
C ASP A 109 -11.52 -14.83 8.13
N LEU A 110 -10.77 -13.73 8.09
CA LEU A 110 -11.31 -12.37 8.12
C LEU A 110 -11.01 -11.58 6.83
N GLY A 111 -10.02 -12.02 6.05
CA GLY A 111 -9.54 -11.31 4.87
C GLY A 111 -8.78 -10.02 5.20
N PRO A 112 -8.49 -9.20 4.18
CA PRO A 112 -7.75 -7.96 4.36
C PRO A 112 -8.54 -6.94 5.18
N ASP A 113 -7.82 -6.10 5.92
CA ASP A 113 -8.41 -4.91 6.52
C ASP A 113 -8.83 -3.87 5.50
N LEU A 114 -9.67 -2.90 5.90
CA LEU A 114 -10.15 -1.87 4.99
C LEU A 114 -9.01 -1.21 4.21
N ILE A 115 -7.92 -0.86 4.90
CA ILE A 115 -6.79 -0.16 4.30
C ILE A 115 -6.05 -1.10 3.36
N THR A 116 -5.83 -2.35 3.80
CA THR A 116 -5.22 -3.38 2.96
C THR A 116 -6.05 -3.63 1.71
N GLY A 117 -7.37 -3.74 1.81
CA GLY A 117 -8.29 -3.92 0.68
C GLY A 117 -8.26 -2.73 -0.29
N ILE A 118 -8.34 -1.50 0.22
CA ILE A 118 -8.22 -0.28 -0.60
C ILE A 118 -6.89 -0.26 -1.37
N ILE A 119 -5.80 -0.62 -0.69
CA ILE A 119 -4.48 -0.65 -1.31
C ILE A 119 -4.40 -1.76 -2.35
N PHE A 120 -4.86 -2.97 -2.04
CA PHE A 120 -4.80 -4.12 -2.93
C PHE A 120 -5.59 -3.88 -4.24
N ASP A 121 -6.72 -3.21 -4.14
CA ASP A 121 -7.53 -2.84 -5.32
C ASP A 121 -7.04 -1.57 -6.03
N ASP A 122 -5.93 -0.99 -5.60
CA ASP A 122 -5.34 0.25 -6.13
C ASP A 122 -6.36 1.40 -6.24
N CYS A 123 -7.27 1.48 -5.25
CA CYS A 123 -8.42 2.38 -5.27
C CYS A 123 -8.07 3.76 -4.68
N THR A 124 -7.48 4.62 -5.50
CA THR A 124 -7.11 5.99 -5.12
C THR A 124 -8.27 6.81 -4.53
N ASP A 125 -9.47 6.71 -5.11
CA ASP A 125 -10.67 7.41 -4.63
C ASP A 125 -11.03 7.06 -3.18
N CYS A 126 -11.02 5.77 -2.84
CA CYS A 126 -11.31 5.32 -1.50
C CYS A 126 -10.16 5.65 -0.55
N PHE A 127 -8.92 5.59 -1.02
CA PHE A 127 -7.77 6.01 -0.22
C PHE A 127 -7.80 7.50 0.11
N GLU A 128 -8.21 8.37 -0.83
CA GLU A 128 -8.42 9.80 -0.60
C GLU A 128 -9.46 10.03 0.47
N TRP A 129 -10.64 9.45 0.27
CA TRP A 129 -11.73 9.63 1.22
C TRP A 129 -11.36 9.11 2.61
N PHE A 130 -10.69 7.96 2.70
CA PHE A 130 -10.14 7.43 3.94
C PHE A 130 -9.11 8.37 4.60
N SER A 131 -8.29 9.04 3.79
CA SER A 131 -7.27 9.97 4.28
C SER A 131 -7.84 11.33 4.69
N GLU A 132 -9.02 11.72 4.19
CA GLU A 132 -9.72 12.93 4.63
C GLU A 132 -10.35 12.77 6.03
N VAL A 133 -10.79 11.55 6.35
CA VAL A 133 -11.46 11.25 7.63
C VAL A 133 -10.49 10.89 8.76
N LEU A 134 -9.20 10.74 8.45
CA LEU A 134 -8.15 10.40 9.41
C LEU A 134 -7.00 11.42 9.39
N PRO A 135 -6.15 11.45 10.43
CA PRO A 135 -4.89 12.17 10.38
C PRO A 135 -4.08 11.81 9.12
N PRO A 136 -3.21 12.72 8.63
CA PRO A 136 -2.44 12.53 7.40
C PRO A 136 -1.80 11.13 7.31
N THR A 137 -2.21 10.37 6.30
CA THR A 137 -1.68 9.04 6.01
C THR A 137 -0.46 9.15 5.11
N HIS A 138 0.58 8.36 5.42
CA HIS A 138 1.84 8.36 4.69
C HIS A 138 2.25 6.94 4.33
N MET A 139 3.19 6.81 3.39
CA MET A 139 3.75 5.51 2.97
C MET A 139 4.32 4.68 4.12
N SER A 140 4.72 5.34 5.22
CA SER A 140 5.31 4.73 6.42
C SER A 140 4.29 4.30 7.47
N CYS A 141 3.02 4.67 7.31
CA CYS A 141 1.95 4.19 8.18
C CYS A 141 1.78 2.69 8.02
N CYS A 142 1.22 2.03 9.03
CA CYS A 142 1.02 0.60 9.08
C CYS A 142 -0.45 0.26 9.27
N ASN A 143 -0.90 -0.83 8.66
CA ASN A 143 -2.23 -1.38 8.89
C ASN A 143 -2.32 -2.06 10.27
N GLU A 144 -3.48 -2.65 10.59
CA GLU A 144 -3.70 -3.34 11.86
C GLU A 144 -2.67 -4.45 12.13
N GLY A 145 -2.20 -5.12 11.08
CA GLY A 145 -1.24 -6.23 11.11
C GLY A 145 0.22 -5.77 11.16
N GLY A 146 0.47 -4.46 11.19
CA GLY A 146 1.80 -3.88 11.26
C GLY A 146 2.55 -3.80 9.93
N TRP A 147 1.90 -4.10 8.80
CA TRP A 147 2.50 -3.94 7.48
C TRP A 147 2.48 -2.49 7.05
N SER A 148 3.62 -1.95 6.60
CA SER A 148 3.64 -0.57 6.11
C SER A 148 2.84 -0.43 4.81
N PHE A 149 2.20 0.73 4.60
CA PHE A 149 1.34 0.96 3.44
C PHE A 149 2.10 0.82 2.12
N ILE A 150 3.37 1.26 2.08
CA ILE A 150 4.21 1.01 0.90
C ILE A 150 4.43 -0.50 0.68
N SER A 151 4.58 -1.30 1.74
CA SER A 151 4.80 -2.74 1.60
C SER A 151 3.56 -3.43 1.04
N LEU A 152 2.37 -3.03 1.51
CA LEU A 152 1.09 -3.48 0.97
C LEU A 152 0.99 -3.14 -0.52
N ALA A 153 1.29 -1.88 -0.89
CA ALA A 153 1.22 -1.42 -2.26
C ALA A 153 2.25 -2.10 -3.18
N LEU A 154 3.46 -2.34 -2.69
CA LEU A 154 4.51 -3.08 -3.42
C LEU A 154 4.15 -4.54 -3.66
N HIS A 155 3.53 -5.17 -2.65
CA HIS A 155 3.07 -6.55 -2.73
C HIS A 155 1.93 -6.69 -3.75
N ALA A 156 0.92 -5.83 -3.67
CA ALA A 156 -0.22 -5.83 -4.59
C ALA A 156 0.07 -5.21 -5.97
N LYS A 157 1.23 -4.55 -6.14
CA LYS A 157 1.59 -3.79 -7.35
C LYS A 157 0.58 -2.68 -7.66
N SER A 158 0.18 -1.96 -6.62
CA SER A 158 -0.80 -0.88 -6.69
C SER A 158 -0.17 0.37 -7.32
N GLU A 159 -0.05 0.38 -8.65
CA GLU A 159 0.73 1.38 -9.39
C GLU A 159 0.32 2.83 -9.06
N LYS A 160 -0.98 3.12 -9.00
CA LYS A 160 -1.46 4.50 -8.76
C LYS A 160 -1.14 4.97 -7.35
N LEU A 161 -1.35 4.10 -6.35
CA LEU A 161 -1.02 4.40 -4.96
C LEU A 161 0.49 4.48 -4.72
N LEU A 162 1.28 3.61 -5.36
CA LEU A 162 2.75 3.67 -5.33
C LEU A 162 3.24 5.01 -5.88
N ASP A 163 2.76 5.43 -7.05
CA ASP A 163 3.10 6.73 -7.63
C ASP A 163 2.77 7.87 -6.67
N ARG A 164 1.57 7.86 -6.09
CA ARG A 164 1.17 8.85 -5.10
C ARG A 164 2.10 8.89 -3.90
N PHE A 165 2.40 7.72 -3.30
CA PHE A 165 3.31 7.63 -2.16
C PHE A 165 4.68 8.22 -2.50
N PHE A 166 5.27 7.85 -3.64
CA PHE A 166 6.58 8.36 -4.02
C PHE A 166 6.57 9.88 -4.29
N ILE A 167 5.48 10.44 -4.81
CA ILE A 167 5.30 11.89 -5.00
C ILE A 167 5.19 12.63 -3.66
N SER A 168 4.45 12.06 -2.69
CA SER A 168 4.29 12.65 -1.35
C SER A 168 5.60 12.71 -0.54
N GLY A 169 6.65 12.00 -1.00
CA GLY A 169 7.97 12.04 -0.40
C GLY A 169 8.21 10.93 0.63
N PHE A 170 9.48 10.73 0.94
CA PHE A 170 9.93 9.68 1.87
C PHE A 170 9.96 10.19 3.32
N PRO A 171 9.79 9.31 4.31
CA PRO A 171 9.94 9.67 5.72
C PRO A 171 11.37 10.16 6.03
N TYR A 172 11.53 10.96 7.10
CA TYR A 172 12.82 11.52 7.50
C TYR A 172 13.92 10.45 7.66
N GLU A 173 13.61 9.33 8.31
CA GLU A 173 14.52 8.19 8.46
C GLU A 173 14.46 7.23 7.26
N SER A 174 14.63 7.78 6.04
CA SER A 174 14.45 7.04 4.78
C SER A 174 15.33 5.79 4.65
N GLU A 175 16.57 5.81 5.16
CA GLU A 175 17.44 4.63 5.14
C GLU A 175 16.81 3.49 5.94
N LYS A 176 16.59 3.71 7.24
CA LYS A 176 16.00 2.71 8.16
C LYS A 176 14.67 2.20 7.64
N PHE A 177 13.89 3.06 6.99
CA PHE A 177 12.65 2.66 6.35
C PHE A 177 12.89 1.70 5.17
N ILE A 178 13.71 2.08 4.18
CA ILE A 178 13.91 1.28 2.95
C ILE A 178 14.56 -0.09 3.23
N ILE A 179 15.54 -0.15 4.14
CA ILE A 179 16.25 -1.39 4.49
C ILE A 179 15.66 -2.10 5.72
N GLY A 180 14.74 -1.45 6.43
CA GLY A 180 14.06 -2.02 7.59
C GLY A 180 12.98 -3.01 7.17
N SER A 181 12.55 -3.82 8.14
CA SER A 181 11.46 -4.78 7.95
C SER A 181 10.20 -4.10 7.43
N SER A 182 9.55 -4.76 6.47
CA SER A 182 8.25 -4.36 5.92
C SER A 182 7.10 -4.50 6.94
N ASN A 183 7.29 -5.34 7.96
CA ASN A 183 6.34 -5.56 9.05
C ASN A 183 6.91 -5.09 10.40
N ALA A 184 6.04 -4.50 11.23
CA ALA A 184 6.38 -3.94 12.52
C ALA A 184 6.93 -4.92 13.55
N MET A 185 6.58 -6.21 13.49
CA MET A 185 7.14 -7.23 14.38
C MET A 185 8.59 -7.60 14.04
N GLY A 186 9.17 -7.01 12.99
CA GLY A 186 10.53 -7.30 12.53
C GLY A 186 10.65 -8.61 11.75
N THR A 187 9.54 -9.30 11.52
CA THR A 187 9.46 -10.55 10.76
C THR A 187 9.05 -10.25 9.33
N GLY A 188 9.97 -10.42 8.38
CA GLY A 188 9.68 -10.25 6.95
C GLY A 188 10.84 -9.68 6.14
N PRO A 189 10.67 -9.56 4.81
CA PRO A 189 11.65 -8.90 3.96
C PRO A 189 11.72 -7.40 4.30
N SER A 190 12.86 -6.79 3.99
CA SER A 190 12.94 -5.33 3.93
C SER A 190 12.02 -4.75 2.85
N ILE A 191 11.68 -3.47 2.93
CA ILE A 191 10.86 -2.81 1.90
C ILE A 191 11.53 -2.90 0.52
N LEU A 192 12.85 -2.73 0.46
CA LEU A 192 13.63 -2.93 -0.76
C LEU A 192 13.58 -4.39 -1.25
N GLY A 193 13.71 -5.35 -0.34
CA GLY A 193 13.63 -6.78 -0.63
C GLY A 193 12.26 -7.21 -1.15
N LEU A 194 11.19 -6.67 -0.57
CA LEU A 194 9.81 -6.90 -0.99
C LEU A 194 9.57 -6.33 -2.39
N SER A 195 9.99 -5.08 -2.63
CA SER A 195 9.91 -4.46 -3.97
C SER A 195 10.68 -5.25 -5.02
N ALA A 196 11.84 -5.79 -4.66
CA ALA A 196 12.61 -6.62 -5.59
C ALA A 196 11.90 -7.95 -5.89
N SER A 197 11.30 -8.55 -4.86
CA SER A 197 10.61 -9.84 -4.97
C SER A 197 9.28 -9.73 -5.74
N SER A 198 8.59 -8.60 -5.64
CA SER A 198 7.36 -8.33 -6.41
C SER A 198 7.62 -8.15 -7.91
N ARG A 199 8.89 -7.95 -8.31
CA ARG A 199 9.34 -7.70 -9.69
C ARG A 199 8.78 -6.40 -10.29
N ASP A 200 8.38 -5.45 -9.46
CA ASP A 200 8.05 -4.10 -9.92
C ASP A 200 9.34 -3.31 -10.14
N HIS A 201 9.78 -3.24 -11.40
CA HIS A 201 11.01 -2.55 -11.79
C HIS A 201 10.99 -1.05 -11.47
N GLN A 202 9.84 -0.39 -11.57
CA GLN A 202 9.76 1.06 -11.40
C GLN A 202 9.89 1.43 -9.92
N SER A 203 9.09 0.78 -9.06
CA SER A 203 9.15 1.01 -7.62
C SER A 203 10.49 0.57 -7.04
N PHE A 204 11.03 -0.56 -7.50
CA PHE A 204 12.37 -1.01 -7.10
C PHE A 204 13.42 0.05 -7.46
N ALA A 205 13.39 0.58 -8.68
CA ALA A 205 14.34 1.59 -9.11
C ALA A 205 14.21 2.90 -8.32
N LYS A 206 12.99 3.32 -7.95
CA LYS A 206 12.76 4.50 -7.11
C LYS A 206 13.37 4.30 -5.72
N LEU A 207 13.08 3.18 -5.06
CA LEU A 207 13.62 2.83 -3.74
C LEU A 207 15.14 2.70 -3.75
N PHE A 208 15.70 1.99 -4.73
CA PHE A 208 17.13 1.72 -4.82
C PHE A 208 17.93 3.00 -5.08
N ARG A 209 17.44 3.87 -5.97
CA ARG A 209 18.04 5.20 -6.19
C ARG A 209 17.96 6.07 -4.95
N LYS A 210 16.81 6.10 -4.27
CA LYS A 210 16.64 6.88 -3.04
C LYS A 210 17.64 6.44 -1.97
N LEU A 211 17.81 5.12 -1.78
CA LEU A 211 18.78 4.58 -0.85
C LEU A 211 20.22 5.01 -1.18
N LYS A 212 20.61 4.94 -2.46
CA LYS A 212 21.92 5.44 -2.90
C LYS A 212 22.10 6.96 -2.75
N GLN A 213 21.03 7.74 -2.88
CA GLN A 213 21.12 9.19 -2.65
C GLN A 213 21.37 9.52 -1.18
N ILE A 214 20.83 8.70 -0.26
CA ILE A 214 20.99 8.89 1.19
C ILE A 214 22.38 8.44 1.66
N LEU A 215 22.89 7.35 1.07
CA LEU A 215 24.13 6.72 1.48
C LEU A 215 25.30 7.09 0.55
N ASN A 216 26.49 7.35 1.11
CA ASN A 216 27.70 7.46 0.29
C ASN A 216 28.10 6.09 -0.29
N GLY A 217 29.01 6.06 -1.27
CA GLY A 217 29.35 4.82 -2.00
C GLY A 217 29.74 3.63 -1.10
N HIS A 218 30.59 3.87 -0.09
CA HIS A 218 31.00 2.85 0.87
C HIS A 218 29.85 2.41 1.78
N GLY A 219 29.08 3.37 2.32
CA GLY A 219 27.91 3.12 3.17
C GLY A 219 26.82 2.34 2.42
N PHE A 220 26.59 2.66 1.15
CA PHE A 220 25.61 1.96 0.32
C PHE A 220 25.96 0.48 0.14
N GLN A 221 27.21 0.17 -0.21
CA GLN A 221 27.69 -1.20 -0.33
C GLN A 221 27.62 -1.97 1.00
N MET A 222 28.12 -1.36 2.08
CA MET A 222 28.10 -1.92 3.43
C MET A 222 26.67 -2.24 3.89
N THR A 223 25.76 -1.28 3.76
CA THR A 223 24.36 -1.45 4.16
C THR A 223 23.68 -2.59 3.40
N LEU A 224 23.85 -2.68 2.08
CA LEU A 224 23.25 -3.76 1.30
C LEU A 224 23.84 -5.13 1.63
N ARG A 225 25.13 -5.20 1.98
CA ARG A 225 25.78 -6.46 2.37
C ARG A 225 25.35 -6.92 3.75
N ASP A 226 25.25 -6.01 4.70
CA ASP A 226 25.11 -6.33 6.12
C ASP A 226 23.65 -6.35 6.58
N LYS A 227 22.75 -5.62 5.90
CA LYS A 227 21.32 -5.52 6.28
C LYS A 227 20.38 -6.37 5.45
N LEU A 228 20.78 -6.76 4.24
CA LEU A 228 19.92 -7.59 3.39
C LEU A 228 20.31 -9.07 3.45
N THR A 229 19.29 -9.91 3.49
CA THR A 229 19.45 -11.36 3.42
C THR A 229 20.02 -11.80 2.06
N GLY A 230 20.55 -13.03 1.99
CA GLY A 230 21.02 -13.60 0.72
C GLY A 230 19.91 -13.68 -0.34
N ASN A 231 18.68 -13.96 0.08
CA ASN A 231 17.51 -14.06 -0.79
C ASN A 231 17.13 -12.70 -1.37
N GLU A 232 17.10 -11.65 -0.55
CA GLU A 232 16.82 -10.29 -1.04
C GLU A 232 17.89 -9.81 -2.02
N ARG A 233 19.17 -10.06 -1.71
CA ARG A 233 20.26 -9.76 -2.65
C ARG A 233 20.15 -10.54 -3.94
N ALA A 234 19.63 -11.77 -3.93
CA ALA A 234 19.34 -12.53 -5.14
C ALA A 234 18.16 -11.93 -5.93
N ALA A 235 17.08 -11.55 -5.25
CA ALA A 235 15.92 -10.90 -5.87
C ALA A 235 16.31 -9.54 -6.52
N ILE A 236 17.13 -8.74 -5.84
CA ILE A 236 17.64 -7.48 -6.38
C ILE A 236 18.43 -7.70 -7.68
N ARG A 237 19.29 -8.72 -7.71
CA ARG A 237 20.07 -9.05 -8.91
C ARG A 237 19.20 -9.50 -10.08
N SER A 238 18.06 -10.15 -9.82
CA SER A 238 17.17 -10.65 -10.86
C SER A 238 16.18 -9.61 -11.39
N VAL A 239 15.77 -8.64 -10.57
CA VAL A 239 14.81 -7.60 -10.95
C VAL A 239 15.47 -6.35 -11.55
N ALA A 240 16.75 -6.09 -11.26
CA ALA A 240 17.32 -4.78 -11.56
C ALA A 240 17.41 -4.50 -13.07
N PRO A 241 16.75 -3.43 -13.57
CA PRO A 241 16.80 -3.07 -14.98
C PRO A 241 18.21 -2.64 -15.42
N GLN A 242 18.46 -2.69 -16.73
CA GLN A 242 19.80 -2.47 -17.31
C GLN A 242 20.43 -1.14 -16.89
N TYR A 243 19.64 -0.07 -16.77
CA TYR A 243 20.12 1.24 -16.35
C TYR A 243 20.60 1.31 -14.89
N LEU A 244 20.31 0.30 -14.06
CA LEU A 244 20.81 0.19 -12.68
C LEU A 244 22.04 -0.71 -12.55
N GLN A 245 22.53 -1.33 -13.63
CA GLN A 245 23.64 -2.30 -13.55
C GLN A 245 24.93 -1.69 -13.00
N LYS A 246 25.22 -0.42 -13.32
CA LYS A 246 26.36 0.31 -12.72
C LYS A 246 26.19 0.43 -11.20
N MET A 247 24.97 0.75 -10.75
CA MET A 247 24.64 0.88 -9.33
C MET A 247 24.73 -0.47 -8.60
N LEU A 248 24.32 -1.56 -9.23
CA LEU A 248 24.49 -2.91 -8.68
C LEU A 248 25.96 -3.30 -8.54
N TYR A 249 26.79 -2.93 -9.51
CA TYR A 249 28.23 -3.17 -9.44
C TYR A 249 28.87 -2.38 -8.29
N GLU A 250 28.56 -1.09 -8.16
CA GLU A 250 29.01 -0.25 -7.05
C GLU A 250 28.52 -0.77 -5.69
N ALA A 251 27.32 -1.37 -5.65
CA ALA A 251 26.78 -2.04 -4.47
C ALA A 251 27.45 -3.38 -4.14
N GLY A 252 28.38 -3.88 -4.96
CA GLY A 252 28.96 -5.22 -4.82
C GLY A 252 27.97 -6.36 -5.08
N LEU A 253 26.84 -6.07 -5.75
CA LEU A 253 25.81 -7.04 -6.11
C LEU A 253 25.99 -7.59 -7.53
N ALA A 254 26.81 -6.96 -8.38
CA ALA A 254 27.18 -7.47 -9.70
C ALA A 254 28.69 -7.73 -9.78
N ALA A 255 29.07 -8.90 -10.31
CA ALA A 255 30.47 -9.33 -10.40
C ALA A 255 31.26 -8.65 -11.54
N MET A 256 30.56 -8.12 -12.56
CA MET A 256 31.19 -7.47 -13.71
C MET A 256 30.58 -6.11 -13.98
N HIS A 257 31.43 -5.12 -14.23
CA HIS A 257 30.98 -3.79 -14.63
C HIS A 257 30.29 -3.87 -16.01
N PRO A 258 29.13 -3.19 -16.22
CA PRO A 258 28.36 -3.32 -17.46
C PRO A 258 29.13 -2.94 -18.74
N THR A 259 30.14 -2.09 -18.65
CA THR A 259 31.01 -1.76 -19.80
C THR A 259 31.97 -2.88 -20.19
N LEU A 260 32.28 -3.81 -19.29
CA LEU A 260 33.16 -4.97 -19.58
C LEU A 260 32.42 -6.07 -20.34
N ARG A 261 31.08 -6.15 -20.25
CA ARG A 261 30.26 -7.10 -21.04
C ARG A 261 30.31 -6.84 -22.54
N TYR A 262 30.64 -5.61 -22.95
CA TYR A 262 30.72 -5.20 -24.36
C TYR A 262 32.16 -4.95 -24.83
N SER A 263 33.17 -5.35 -24.05
CA SER A 263 34.55 -5.29 -24.51
C SER A 263 34.81 -6.41 -25.54
N PRO A 264 35.23 -6.09 -26.78
CA PRO A 264 35.56 -7.10 -27.79
C PRO A 264 36.73 -8.01 -27.38
N TYR A 265 37.44 -7.66 -26.31
CA TYR A 265 38.54 -8.44 -25.76
C TYR A 265 38.11 -9.59 -24.84
N TYR A 266 36.84 -9.65 -24.42
CA TYR A 266 36.31 -10.72 -23.57
C TYR A 266 35.34 -11.67 -24.30
N SER A 267 35.01 -11.40 -25.57
CA SER A 267 34.24 -12.33 -26.40
C SER A 267 35.14 -13.39 -27.04
N GLY A 268 35.71 -14.29 -26.23
CA GLY A 268 36.08 -15.66 -26.61
C GLY A 268 36.74 -15.93 -27.97
N LYS A 269 37.46 -14.99 -28.60
CA LYS A 269 38.27 -15.30 -29.78
C LYS A 269 39.53 -15.97 -29.29
N ARG A 270 39.52 -17.32 -29.32
CA ARG A 270 40.74 -18.12 -29.38
C ARG A 270 41.66 -17.49 -30.42
N THR A 271 42.76 -16.91 -29.97
CA THR A 271 43.92 -16.63 -30.80
C THR A 271 44.42 -17.98 -31.30
N LEU A 272 44.10 -18.34 -32.53
CA LEU A 272 44.84 -19.35 -33.27
C LEU A 272 46.24 -18.75 -33.50
N MET A 273 47.21 -19.19 -32.70
CA MET A 273 48.62 -18.98 -33.01
C MET A 273 48.99 -19.91 -34.16
N TYR A 274 49.49 -19.32 -35.25
CA TYR A 274 50.29 -20.01 -36.26
C TYR A 274 51.71 -20.23 -35.74
#